data_AF-A0A1F9UFG2-F1
#
_entry.id   AF-A0A1F9UFG2-F1
#
_cell.length_a   1.000
_cell.length_b   1.000
_cell.length_c   1.000
_cell.angle_alpha   90.00
_cell.angle_beta   90.00
_cell.angle_gamma   90.00
#
_symmetry.space_group_name_H-M   'P 1'
#
loop_
_entity.id
_entity.type
_entity.pdbx_description
1 polymer ?
#
loop_
_entity_poly.entity_id
_entity_poly.type
_entity_poly.pdbx_seq_one_letter_code
_entity_poly.pdbx_strand_id
1 'polypeptide(L)'
;MHGTYLIEVAHKPGITDPLAAEVLDDLKHAGLPAGQAGARGTFKLATSKLYRLIGRLSPQERARVGGELLSDPVVEEAHEGGWKPATLQARPRRTSGGPKEKPGNRKAPKAKSVVVDIWFKPGVTDSVGESVLKGLRDMNLEEIQDVRTGMRYRFIGLKDPKVAEKLALAVLINPLIHDRTTHVD
;
A
#
# COMPACT_ATOMS: atom_id res chain seq x y z
N MET A 1 4.29 27.00 -8.85
CA MET A 1 4.99 25.73 -9.16
C MET A 1 4.02 24.60 -8.91
N HIS A 2 3.84 23.72 -9.87
CA HIS A 2 3.02 22.51 -9.70
C HIS A 2 3.87 21.44 -9.01
N GLY A 3 3.29 20.79 -8.00
CA GLY A 3 3.88 19.67 -7.29
C GLY A 3 3.35 18.33 -7.78
N THR A 4 4.01 17.26 -7.35
CA THR A 4 3.48 15.90 -7.46
C THR A 4 3.25 15.38 -6.04
N TYR A 5 2.04 14.92 -5.76
CA TYR A 5 1.64 14.45 -4.45
C TYR A 5 1.23 12.99 -4.53
N LEU A 6 1.77 12.16 -3.65
CA LEU A 6 1.44 10.74 -3.55
C LEU A 6 0.59 10.49 -2.31
N ILE A 7 -0.63 10.02 -2.51
CA ILE A 7 -1.55 9.60 -1.45
C ILE A 7 -1.67 8.07 -1.52
N GLU A 8 -1.37 7.40 -0.41
CA GLU A 8 -1.52 5.95 -0.23
C GLU A 8 -2.80 5.69 0.57
N VAL A 9 -3.74 4.92 0.02
CA VAL A 9 -4.98 4.53 0.70
C VAL A 9 -4.89 3.06 1.04
N ALA A 10 -5.01 2.75 2.33
CA ALA A 10 -4.86 1.39 2.85
C ALA A 10 -6.03 1.02 3.77
N HIS A 11 -6.26 -0.28 3.94
CA HIS A 11 -7.24 -0.76 4.92
C HIS A 11 -6.80 -0.40 6.34
N LYS A 12 -7.77 0.03 7.16
CA LYS A 12 -7.53 0.34 8.57
C LYS A 12 -7.04 -0.88 9.34
N PRO A 13 -6.24 -0.67 10.41
CA PRO A 13 -5.79 -1.76 11.27
C PRO A 13 -6.94 -2.61 11.81
N GLY A 14 -6.89 -3.92 11.54
CA GLY A 14 -7.91 -4.87 11.99
C GLY A 14 -9.02 -5.13 10.98
N ILE A 15 -9.05 -4.38 9.87
CA ILE A 15 -9.87 -4.70 8.71
C ILE A 15 -9.11 -5.69 7.82
N THR A 16 -9.82 -6.70 7.31
CA THR A 16 -9.28 -7.66 6.36
C THR A 16 -8.98 -6.95 5.04
N ASP A 17 -7.80 -7.22 4.47
CA ASP A 17 -7.44 -6.79 3.12
C ASP A 17 -7.84 -7.89 2.13
N PRO A 18 -8.98 -7.75 1.41
CA PRO A 18 -9.49 -8.80 0.53
C PRO A 18 -8.56 -9.04 -0.66
N LEU A 19 -7.97 -7.99 -1.23
CA LEU A 19 -7.07 -8.10 -2.37
C LEU A 19 -5.77 -8.82 -1.97
N ALA A 20 -5.24 -8.56 -0.77
CA ALA A 20 -4.11 -9.33 -0.27
C ALA A 20 -4.43 -10.82 -0.14
N ALA A 21 -5.65 -11.17 0.28
CA ALA A 21 -6.07 -12.57 0.40
C ALA A 21 -6.19 -13.23 -0.98
N GLU A 22 -6.84 -12.56 -1.95
CA GLU A 22 -6.97 -13.02 -3.33
C GLU A 22 -5.61 -13.29 -3.98
N VAL A 23 -4.69 -12.32 -3.91
CA VAL A 23 -3.34 -12.48 -4.45
C VAL A 23 -2.59 -13.63 -3.80
N LEU A 24 -2.73 -13.82 -2.48
CA LEU A 24 -2.10 -14.95 -1.80
C LEU A 24 -2.66 -16.28 -2.30
N ASP A 25 -3.96 -16.34 -2.61
CA ASP A 25 -4.57 -17.54 -3.19
C ASP A 25 -4.11 -17.76 -4.64
N ASP A 26 -4.03 -16.72 -5.48
CA ASP A 26 -3.48 -16.82 -6.84
C ASP A 26 -2.04 -17.33 -6.86
N LEU A 27 -1.21 -16.83 -5.94
CA LEU A 27 0.16 -17.32 -5.78
C LEU A 27 0.21 -18.82 -5.42
N LYS A 28 -0.71 -19.30 -4.57
CA LYS A 28 -0.81 -20.74 -4.25
C LYS A 28 -1.18 -21.54 -5.50
N HIS A 29 -2.17 -21.09 -6.26
CA HIS A 29 -2.60 -21.78 -7.48
C HIS A 29 -1.50 -21.81 -8.55
N ALA A 30 -0.68 -20.75 -8.63
CA ALA A 30 0.49 -20.69 -9.49
C ALA A 30 1.68 -21.55 -9.00
N GLY A 31 1.55 -22.26 -7.87
CA GLY A 31 2.63 -23.07 -7.28
C GLY A 31 3.78 -22.25 -6.71
N LEU A 32 3.58 -20.95 -6.49
CA LEU A 32 4.57 -20.04 -5.94
C LEU A 32 4.46 -20.02 -4.41
N PRO A 33 5.55 -19.68 -3.69
CA PRO A 33 5.49 -19.56 -2.24
C PRO A 33 4.51 -18.45 -1.87
N ALA A 34 3.34 -18.83 -1.38
CA ALA A 34 2.35 -17.97 -0.79
C ALA A 34 2.29 -18.31 0.70
N GLY A 35 2.27 -17.30 1.56
CA GLY A 35 2.47 -17.50 3.01
C GLY A 35 1.69 -18.67 3.63
N GLN A 36 2.38 -19.78 3.93
CA GLN A 36 2.48 -20.43 5.25
C GLN A 36 3.35 -21.71 5.27
N ALA A 37 4.00 -21.91 6.43
CA ALA A 37 4.55 -23.12 7.08
C ALA A 37 5.24 -24.21 6.22
N GLY A 38 6.45 -23.93 5.75
CA GLY A 38 7.39 -24.93 5.24
C GLY A 38 8.79 -24.32 5.13
N ALA A 39 9.84 -25.13 4.97
CA ALA A 39 11.26 -24.80 5.14
C ALA A 39 11.84 -23.61 4.31
N ARG A 40 11.01 -22.84 3.59
CA ARG A 40 11.37 -21.60 2.87
C ARG A 40 10.38 -20.47 3.22
N GLY A 41 10.56 -19.86 4.40
CA GLY A 41 10.14 -18.50 4.78
C GLY A 41 8.69 -18.05 4.51
N THR A 42 7.91 -17.83 5.58
CA THR A 42 6.57 -17.21 5.50
C THR A 42 6.66 -15.69 5.33
N PHE A 43 5.90 -15.12 4.38
CA PHE A 43 5.63 -13.67 4.32
C PHE A 43 4.13 -13.38 4.45
N LYS A 44 3.80 -12.17 4.90
CA LYS A 44 2.44 -11.60 4.82
C LYS A 44 2.38 -10.60 3.67
N LEU A 45 1.19 -10.42 3.09
CA LEU A 45 0.95 -9.41 2.07
C LEU A 45 0.00 -8.34 2.63
N ALA A 46 0.29 -7.09 2.30
CA ALA A 46 -0.63 -5.96 2.48
C ALA A 46 -0.69 -5.18 1.17
N THR A 47 -1.87 -4.70 0.81
CA THR A 47 -2.12 -3.90 -0.38
C THR A 47 -2.58 -2.49 -0.04
N SER A 48 -2.29 -1.55 -0.94
CA SER A 48 -2.74 -0.18 -0.83
C SER A 48 -2.93 0.42 -2.22
N LYS A 49 -3.94 1.28 -2.38
CA LYS A 49 -4.15 2.06 -3.60
C LYS A 49 -3.21 3.27 -3.55
N LEU A 50 -2.60 3.61 -4.67
CA LEU A 50 -1.74 4.77 -4.82
C LEU A 50 -2.39 5.78 -5.76
N TYR A 51 -2.43 7.04 -5.34
CA TYR A 51 -2.91 8.15 -6.15
C TYR A 51 -1.80 9.19 -6.27
N ARG A 52 -1.35 9.45 -7.50
CA ARG A 52 -0.38 10.49 -7.81
C ARG A 52 -1.09 11.66 -8.45
N LEU A 53 -1.21 12.75 -7.70
CA LEU A 53 -1.89 13.97 -8.12
C LEU A 53 -0.84 14.98 -8.59
N ILE A 54 -0.99 15.49 -9.81
CA ILE A 54 -0.06 16.44 -10.43
C ILE A 54 -0.78 17.78 -10.56
N GLY A 55 -0.25 18.81 -9.89
CA GLY A 55 -0.87 20.11 -9.87
C GLY A 55 -0.57 20.87 -8.58
N ARG A 56 -1.53 21.66 -8.09
CA ARG A 56 -1.39 22.39 -6.84
C ARG A 56 -2.39 21.92 -5.81
N LEU A 57 -1.89 21.46 -4.66
CA LEU A 57 -2.69 21.16 -3.49
C LEU A 57 -1.96 21.61 -2.23
N SER A 58 -2.66 22.40 -1.41
CA SER A 58 -2.28 22.66 -0.04
C SER A 58 -2.37 21.39 0.82
N PRO A 59 -1.65 21.32 1.95
CA PRO A 59 -1.76 20.18 2.86
C PRO A 59 -3.19 19.90 3.35
N GLN A 60 -3.99 20.94 3.54
CA GLN A 60 -5.39 20.78 3.98
C GLN A 60 -6.25 20.14 2.88
N GLU A 61 -6.08 20.59 1.63
CA GLU A 61 -6.79 20.00 0.49
C GLU A 61 -6.36 18.56 0.26
N ARG A 62 -5.07 18.22 0.43
CA ARG A 62 -4.62 16.82 0.30
C ARG A 62 -5.24 15.91 1.37
N ALA A 63 -5.29 16.35 2.62
CA ALA A 63 -5.95 15.62 3.69
C ALA A 63 -7.45 15.42 3.39
N ARG A 64 -8.12 16.49 2.93
CA ARG A 64 -9.52 16.47 2.52
C ARG A 64 -9.77 15.49 1.37
N VAL A 65 -8.99 15.58 0.30
CA VAL A 65 -9.06 14.68 -0.85
C VAL A 65 -8.84 13.23 -0.42
N GLY A 66 -7.82 12.97 0.40
CA GLY A 66 -7.54 11.63 0.93
C GLY A 66 -8.73 11.06 1.70
N GLY A 67 -9.28 11.81 2.65
CA GLY A 67 -10.35 11.34 3.54
C GLY A 67 -11.76 11.36 2.97
N GLU A 68 -12.07 12.30 2.07
CA GLU A 68 -13.44 12.50 1.55
C GLU A 68 -13.65 11.92 0.15
N LEU A 69 -12.61 11.84 -0.68
CA LEU A 69 -12.72 11.41 -2.07
C LEU A 69 -12.05 10.05 -2.34
N LEU A 70 -10.85 9.83 -1.81
CA LEU A 70 -10.01 8.69 -2.20
C LEU A 70 -10.17 7.45 -1.32
N SER A 71 -10.72 7.61 -0.11
CA SER A 71 -10.86 6.52 0.84
C SER A 71 -12.30 6.35 1.29
N ASP A 72 -12.67 5.10 1.57
CA ASP A 72 -13.84 4.82 2.39
C ASP A 72 -13.52 5.12 3.86
N PRO A 73 -14.15 6.13 4.51
CA PRO A 73 -13.80 6.53 5.86
C PRO A 73 -14.18 5.51 6.94
N VAL A 74 -14.89 4.43 6.61
CA VAL A 74 -15.20 3.35 7.53
C VAL A 74 -14.06 2.35 7.56
N VAL A 75 -13.62 1.87 6.40
CA VAL A 75 -12.71 0.73 6.27
C VAL A 75 -11.29 1.08 5.81
N GLU A 76 -11.09 2.23 5.20
CA GLU A 76 -9.81 2.68 4.64
C GLU A 76 -9.31 3.95 5.34
N GLU A 77 -8.02 4.22 5.19
CA GLU A 77 -7.36 5.43 5.67
C GLU A 77 -6.36 5.91 4.62
N ALA A 78 -6.34 7.23 4.39
CA ALA A 78 -5.42 7.87 3.46
C ALA A 78 -4.18 8.39 4.19
N HIS A 79 -3.01 8.17 3.61
CA HIS A 79 -1.72 8.52 4.17
C HIS A 79 -0.87 9.27 3.16
N GLU A 80 -0.29 10.38 3.59
CA GLU A 80 0.78 11.05 2.85
C GLU A 80 2.13 10.45 3.26
N GLY A 81 2.87 9.88 2.30
CA GLY A 81 4.29 9.53 2.50
C GLY A 81 4.59 8.24 3.27
N GLY A 82 4.31 7.08 2.66
CA GLY A 82 4.87 5.78 3.07
C GLY A 82 4.18 5.18 4.29
N TRP A 83 2.95 4.71 4.10
CA TRP A 83 2.21 4.01 5.14
C TRP A 83 2.92 2.73 5.58
N LYS A 84 2.77 2.36 6.86
CA LYS A 84 3.27 1.07 7.38
C LYS A 84 2.11 0.27 7.94
N PRO A 85 1.85 -0.95 7.47
CA PRO A 85 0.77 -1.78 7.99
C PRO A 85 0.95 -2.02 9.49
N ALA A 86 -0.16 -2.18 10.21
CA ALA A 86 -0.17 -2.43 11.65
C ALA A 86 0.64 -3.68 12.06
N THR A 87 0.89 -4.61 11.15
CA THR A 87 1.79 -5.75 11.36
C THR A 87 3.27 -5.36 11.51
N LEU A 88 3.68 -4.20 10.99
CA LEU A 88 5.00 -3.59 11.19
C LEU A 88 5.01 -2.59 12.35
N GLN A 89 3.84 -2.06 12.74
CA GLN A 89 3.71 -1.18 13.89
C GLN A 89 3.64 -2.05 15.16
N ALA A 90 4.69 -1.98 15.99
CA ALA A 90 4.71 -2.71 17.25
C ALA A 90 3.46 -2.37 18.06
N ARG A 91 2.61 -3.36 18.39
CA ARG A 91 1.48 -3.14 19.28
C ARG A 91 2.01 -2.59 20.62
N PRO A 92 1.54 -1.43 21.11
CA PRO A 92 1.73 -1.12 22.51
C PRO A 92 0.99 -2.20 23.31
N ARG A 93 1.72 -2.92 24.17
CA ARG A 93 1.09 -3.87 25.09
C ARG A 93 0.03 -3.09 25.89
N ARG A 94 -1.24 -3.51 25.81
CA ARG A 94 -2.23 -3.17 26.84
C ARG A 94 -1.68 -3.77 28.14
N THR A 95 -1.18 -2.92 29.03
CA THR A 95 -0.81 -3.34 30.37
C THR A 95 -2.10 -3.53 31.16
N SER A 96 -2.68 -4.73 31.15
CA SER A 96 -3.53 -5.15 32.27
C SER A 96 -2.60 -5.37 33.47
N GLY A 97 -2.98 -4.77 34.61
CA GLY A 97 -2.16 -4.64 35.81
C GLY A 97 -1.64 -5.98 36.36
N GLY A 98 -0.34 -5.99 36.66
CA GLY A 98 0.41 -7.04 37.34
C GLY A 98 1.83 -6.53 37.66
N PRO A 99 2.47 -6.96 38.76
CA PRO A 99 3.53 -6.20 39.41
C PRO A 99 4.80 -6.02 38.57
N LYS A 100 5.42 -4.84 38.76
CA LYS A 100 6.54 -4.27 38.00
C LYS A 100 7.78 -5.20 37.95
N GLU A 101 7.90 -6.00 36.90
CA GLU A 101 9.21 -6.51 36.45
C GLU A 101 9.89 -5.48 35.52
N LYS A 102 11.19 -5.28 35.75
CA LYS A 102 12.04 -4.26 35.11
C LYS A 102 11.98 -4.39 33.56
N PRO A 103 11.84 -3.28 32.80
CA PRO A 103 11.73 -3.36 31.35
C PRO A 103 13.08 -3.70 30.73
N GLY A 104 13.30 -5.00 30.48
CA GLY A 104 14.32 -5.48 29.56
C GLY A 104 13.99 -4.96 28.15
N ASN A 105 14.88 -4.13 27.62
CA ASN A 105 14.83 -3.53 26.29
C ASN A 105 14.90 -4.59 25.18
N ARG A 106 13.83 -5.37 24.97
CA ARG A 106 13.64 -6.19 23.77
C ARG A 106 12.79 -5.42 22.77
N LYS A 107 13.44 -4.54 22.00
CA LYS A 107 12.89 -4.05 20.74
C LYS A 107 12.52 -5.28 19.89
N ALA A 108 11.25 -5.50 19.64
CA ALA A 108 10.82 -6.52 18.68
C ALA A 108 11.51 -6.25 17.34
N PRO A 109 12.14 -7.24 16.69
CA PRO A 109 12.84 -7.03 15.44
C PRO A 109 11.85 -6.51 14.40
N LYS A 110 12.11 -5.34 13.82
CA LYS A 110 11.38 -4.83 12.66
C LYS A 110 11.55 -5.86 11.54
N ALA A 111 10.47 -6.53 11.15
CA ALA A 111 10.50 -7.42 10.00
C ALA A 111 10.80 -6.58 8.75
N LYS A 112 11.85 -6.95 8.00
CA LYS A 112 12.11 -6.33 6.70
C LYS A 112 10.91 -6.57 5.78
N SER A 113 10.57 -5.57 4.97
CA SER A 113 9.54 -5.70 3.95
C SER A 113 10.09 -5.32 2.58
N VAL A 114 9.64 -6.04 1.55
CA VAL A 114 9.83 -5.61 0.16
C VAL A 114 8.52 -5.00 -0.33
N VAL A 115 8.61 -3.86 -0.98
CA VAL A 115 7.50 -3.15 -1.58
C VAL A 115 7.62 -3.22 -3.10
N VAL A 116 6.52 -3.55 -3.76
CA VAL A 116 6.37 -3.49 -5.22
C VAL A 116 5.24 -2.51 -5.53
N ASP A 117 5.58 -1.40 -6.17
CA ASP A 117 4.58 -0.45 -6.68
C ASP A 117 4.34 -0.73 -8.16
N ILE A 118 3.07 -0.77 -8.55
CA ILE A 118 2.62 -1.04 -9.90
C ILE A 118 1.82 0.15 -10.39
N TRP A 119 2.14 0.64 -11.58
CA TRP A 119 1.50 1.78 -12.22
C TRP A 119 1.12 1.44 -13.65
N PHE A 120 0.10 2.09 -14.20
CA PHE A 120 -0.14 2.02 -15.65
C PHE A 120 1.01 2.68 -16.42
N LYS A 121 1.40 2.07 -17.53
CA LYS A 121 2.40 2.62 -18.46
C LYS A 121 1.91 3.93 -19.10
N PRO A 122 2.82 4.82 -19.51
CA PRO A 122 2.46 5.98 -20.31
C PRO A 122 1.67 5.57 -21.56
N GLY A 123 0.55 6.23 -21.82
CA GLY A 123 -0.34 5.94 -22.95
C GLY A 123 -1.41 4.87 -22.67
N VAL A 124 -1.37 4.20 -21.51
CA VAL A 124 -2.47 3.34 -21.06
C VAL A 124 -3.54 4.20 -20.37
N THR A 125 -4.80 3.99 -20.74
CA THR A 125 -5.94 4.68 -20.14
C THR A 125 -6.12 4.31 -18.67
N ASP A 126 -6.18 5.31 -17.80
CA ASP A 126 -6.41 5.17 -16.37
C ASP A 126 -7.79 5.75 -16.02
N SER A 127 -8.84 4.91 -16.14
CA SER A 127 -10.22 5.33 -15.94
C SER A 127 -10.53 5.77 -14.50
N VAL A 128 -9.83 5.18 -13.52
CA VAL A 128 -9.96 5.57 -12.11
C VAL A 128 -9.33 6.94 -11.91
N GLY A 129 -8.14 7.18 -12.46
CA GLY A 129 -7.49 8.49 -12.44
C GLY A 129 -8.36 9.59 -13.05
N GLU A 130 -8.97 9.33 -14.21
CA GLU A 130 -9.91 10.26 -14.85
C GLU A 130 -11.15 10.54 -13.99
N SER A 131 -11.67 9.51 -13.31
CA SER A 131 -12.83 9.66 -12.42
C SER A 131 -12.48 10.47 -11.17
N VAL A 132 -11.30 10.23 -10.58
CA VAL A 132 -10.78 11.03 -9.47
C VAL A 132 -10.59 12.48 -9.90
N LEU A 133 -10.04 12.73 -11.10
CA LEU A 133 -9.87 14.08 -11.62
C LEU A 133 -11.21 14.83 -11.76
N LYS A 134 -12.30 14.14 -12.13
CA LYS A 134 -13.65 14.71 -12.12
C LYS A 134 -14.11 15.03 -10.70
N GLY A 135 -13.97 14.09 -9.76
CA GLY A 135 -14.32 14.32 -8.36
C GLY A 135 -13.55 15.48 -7.71
N LEU A 136 -12.29 15.69 -8.09
CA LEU A 136 -11.50 16.84 -7.65
C LEU A 136 -12.09 18.17 -8.15
N ARG A 137 -12.57 18.21 -9.40
CA ARG A 137 -13.27 19.40 -9.94
C ARG A 137 -14.57 19.66 -9.21
N ASP A 138 -15.32 18.61 -8.86
CA ASP A 138 -16.55 18.73 -8.07
C ASP A 138 -16.28 19.28 -6.65
N MET A 139 -15.06 19.09 -6.13
CA MET A 139 -14.58 19.69 -4.88
C MET A 139 -13.98 21.10 -5.03
N ASN A 140 -14.11 21.72 -6.21
CA ASN A 140 -13.52 23.01 -6.59
C ASN A 140 -11.98 23.02 -6.63
N LEU A 141 -11.34 21.87 -6.87
CA LEU A 141 -9.87 21.73 -6.97
C LEU A 141 -9.41 21.66 -8.43
N GLU A 142 -9.56 22.78 -9.16
CA GLU A 142 -9.27 22.85 -10.60
C GLU A 142 -7.78 22.95 -10.94
N GLU A 143 -6.92 23.25 -9.96
CA GLU A 143 -5.47 23.36 -10.16
C GLU A 143 -4.75 22.00 -10.27
N ILE A 144 -5.50 20.89 -10.25
CA ILE A 144 -4.99 19.55 -10.56
C ILE A 144 -5.12 19.25 -12.05
N GLN A 145 -3.99 18.92 -12.66
CA GLN A 145 -3.85 18.70 -14.10
C GLN A 145 -4.02 17.23 -14.47
N ASP A 146 -3.51 16.33 -13.64
CA ASP A 146 -3.51 14.89 -13.93
C ASP A 146 -3.55 14.09 -12.62
N VAL A 147 -4.13 12.89 -12.70
CA VAL A 147 -4.17 11.91 -11.63
C VAL A 147 -3.79 10.55 -12.21
N ARG A 148 -2.77 9.93 -11.62
CA ARG A 148 -2.39 8.53 -11.93
C ARG A 148 -2.70 7.64 -10.76
N THR A 149 -3.19 6.46 -11.06
CA THR A 149 -3.48 5.42 -10.08
C THR A 149 -2.49 4.27 -10.20
N GLY A 150 -2.25 3.64 -9.06
CA GLY A 150 -1.36 2.51 -8.94
C GLY A 150 -1.71 1.66 -7.74
N MET A 151 -1.00 0.54 -7.60
CA MET A 151 -1.18 -0.40 -6.51
C MET A 151 0.16 -0.66 -5.84
N ARG A 152 0.16 -0.68 -4.52
CA ARG A 152 1.32 -1.03 -3.69
C ARG A 152 1.11 -2.40 -3.06
N TYR A 153 2.10 -3.27 -3.23
CA TYR A 153 2.14 -4.60 -2.63
C TYR A 153 3.32 -4.69 -1.69
N ARG A 154 3.04 -4.89 -0.40
CA ARG A 154 4.06 -4.97 0.65
C ARG A 154 4.18 -6.39 1.17
N PHE A 155 5.30 -7.03 0.86
CA PHE A 155 5.67 -8.38 1.26
C PHE A 155 6.45 -8.32 2.58
N ILE A 156 5.77 -8.60 3.70
CA ILE A 156 6.30 -8.47 5.05
C ILE A 156 6.94 -9.77 5.49
N GLY A 157 8.22 -9.73 5.86
CA GLY A 157 9.01 -10.92 6.20
C GLY A 157 9.73 -11.54 4.99
N LEU A 158 9.45 -11.06 3.77
CA LEU A 158 10.23 -11.39 2.59
C LEU A 158 11.51 -10.54 2.58
N LYS A 159 12.67 -11.19 2.47
CA LYS A 159 13.97 -10.52 2.53
C LYS A 159 14.58 -10.23 1.16
N ASP A 160 14.22 -11.04 0.17
CA ASP A 160 14.81 -10.95 -1.18
C ASP A 160 13.86 -10.19 -2.12
N PRO A 161 14.26 -8.99 -2.58
CA PRO A 161 13.45 -8.22 -3.51
C PRO A 161 13.28 -8.91 -4.87
N LYS A 162 14.24 -9.76 -5.29
CA LYS A 162 14.12 -10.51 -6.54
C LYS A 162 13.00 -11.55 -6.47
N VAL A 163 12.74 -12.10 -5.29
CA VAL A 163 11.61 -13.01 -5.09
C VAL A 163 10.30 -12.24 -5.18
N ALA A 164 10.19 -11.08 -4.52
CA ALA A 164 8.99 -10.24 -4.61
C ALA A 164 8.68 -9.84 -6.06
N GLU A 165 9.71 -9.47 -6.82
CA GLU A 165 9.58 -9.12 -8.23
C GLU A 165 9.09 -10.30 -9.07
N LYS A 166 9.61 -11.51 -8.85
CA LYS A 166 9.13 -12.73 -9.54
C LYS A 166 7.66 -13.04 -9.22
N LEU A 167 7.27 -12.92 -7.95
CA LEU A 167 5.87 -13.11 -7.54
C LEU A 167 4.97 -12.08 -8.21
N ALA A 168 5.38 -10.81 -8.22
CA ALA A 168 4.64 -9.74 -8.87
C ALA A 168 4.51 -9.94 -10.38
N LEU A 169 5.59 -10.35 -11.06
CA LEU A 169 5.58 -10.70 -12.47
C LEU A 169 4.64 -11.85 -12.82
N ALA A 170 4.44 -12.79 -11.89
CA ALA A 170 3.65 -13.98 -12.14
C ALA A 170 2.15 -13.72 -12.04
N VAL A 171 1.71 -12.90 -11.08
CA VAL A 171 0.26 -12.75 -10.79
C VAL A 171 -0.23 -11.30 -10.72
N LEU A 172 0.65 -10.32 -10.54
CA LEU A 172 0.24 -8.91 -10.32
C LEU A 172 0.42 -8.00 -11.53
N ILE A 173 1.37 -8.35 -12.40
CA ILE A 173 1.85 -7.47 -13.45
C ILE A 173 1.49 -8.05 -14.79
N ASN A 174 0.67 -7.33 -15.54
CA ASN A 174 0.61 -7.50 -16.98
C ASN A 174 1.69 -6.61 -17.63
N PRO A 175 2.77 -7.19 -18.21
CA PRO A 175 3.91 -6.43 -18.70
C PRO A 175 3.59 -5.54 -19.90
N LEU A 176 2.44 -5.71 -20.57
CA LEU A 176 2.03 -4.83 -21.66
C LEU A 176 1.48 -3.51 -21.16
N ILE A 177 0.83 -3.51 -19.99
CA ILE A 177 0.08 -2.35 -19.49
C ILE A 177 0.66 -1.75 -18.20
N HIS A 178 1.41 -2.53 -17.43
CA HIS A 178 1.93 -2.12 -16.13
C HIS A 178 3.44 -1.88 -16.16
N ASP A 179 3.87 -0.81 -15.49
CA ASP A 179 5.23 -0.56 -15.07
C ASP A 179 5.37 -0.85 -13.57
N ARG A 180 6.59 -1.11 -13.10
CA ARG A 180 6.85 -1.47 -11.70
C ARG A 180 8.09 -0.79 -11.12
N THR A 181 8.03 -0.54 -9.82
CA THR A 181 9.22 -0.26 -9.01
C THR A 181 9.26 -1.21 -7.82
N THR A 182 10.46 -1.60 -7.40
CA THR A 182 10.66 -2.49 -6.25
C THR A 182 11.70 -1.88 -5.32
N HIS A 183 11.38 -1.81 -4.04
CA HIS A 183 12.26 -1.26 -3.00
C HIS A 183 12.10 -2.00 -1.68
N VAL A 184 13.07 -1.83 -0.77
CA VAL A 184 13.08 -2.47 0.55
C VAL A 184 12.82 -1.40 1.61
N ASP A 185 11.93 -1.71 2.55
CA ASP A 185 11.47 -0.86 3.66
C ASP A 185 12.12 -1.22 5.02
#